data_AF-A0A9Q7UXU1-F1
#
_entry.id   AF-A0A9Q7UXU1-F1
#
_cell.length_a   1.000
_cell.length_b   1.000
_cell.length_c   1.000
_cell.angle_alpha   90.00
_cell.angle_beta   90.00
_cell.angle_gamma   90.00
#
_symmetry.space_group_name_H-M   'P 1'
#
loop_
_entity.id
_entity.type
_entity.pdbx_description
1 polymer ?
#
loop_
_entity_poly.entity_id
_entity_poly.type
_entity_poly.pdbx_seq_one_letter_code
_entity_poly.pdbx_strand_id
1 'polypeptide(L)'
;MTLSIARLPQPARSHLARALAAASLAVLAGCAGTPAVPPAAGNPAGPTAAAPHWQRVHLGAGAGYDFPVYANHRLDGDLSRIREVVFVQHGLQRNGDDYYAAGAELLKASGRNPDEVLLVAPNFPGTPDQKKGFTGMPHWTVQGWLSGEDAVEGPARVSSLQVLDDLLARFTDKARLPLVRKVTVAGHSGGGQIVHRYAALNHVDERIRAGGIDLRYVVANPSSYLYFTPVRPAGADGKSFASYDSTRCPDYDKYRYGMQDMVPYAKGADGMALYRRYAGRQVTYLAGTEDNDPNHRVLDKSCGAEAEGPTRLQRARGYLRYERYLAGPGLVIRHQAYEVVGVGHDQARMFGSQCGAQAVFGMPEAANAGGAACRAPQL
;
A
#
# COMPACT_ATOMS: atom_id res chain seq x y z
N MET A 1 36.60 49.64 -36.24
CA MET A 1 37.80 49.70 -37.11
C MET A 1 38.82 48.70 -36.57
N THR A 2 39.32 47.82 -37.46
CA THR A 2 40.54 46.97 -37.38
C THR A 2 40.67 45.97 -36.21
N LEU A 3 40.40 44.68 -36.43
CA LEU A 3 41.28 43.59 -36.94
C LEU A 3 42.15 42.94 -35.85
N SER A 4 41.96 41.64 -35.55
CA SER A 4 42.89 40.60 -36.01
C SER A 4 42.49 39.18 -35.53
N ILE A 5 42.78 38.21 -36.39
CA ILE A 5 42.52 36.76 -36.31
C ILE A 5 43.84 36.07 -35.95
N ALA A 6 43.84 35.03 -35.10
CA ALA A 6 44.80 33.92 -35.22
C ALA A 6 44.31 32.63 -34.50
N ARG A 7 44.46 31.51 -35.20
CA ARG A 7 44.09 30.12 -34.88
C ARG A 7 45.20 29.39 -34.11
N LEU A 8 44.84 28.31 -33.40
CA LEU A 8 45.69 27.15 -33.12
C LEU A 8 44.86 25.83 -33.21
N PRO A 9 45.50 24.65 -33.46
CA PRO A 9 44.93 23.58 -34.29
C PRO A 9 44.44 22.32 -33.54
N GLN A 10 43.65 21.51 -34.26
CA GLN A 10 43.20 20.16 -33.91
C GLN A 10 44.33 19.11 -34.05
N PRO A 11 44.20 17.93 -33.39
CA PRO A 11 44.77 16.69 -33.88
C PRO A 11 43.71 15.75 -34.49
N ALA A 12 44.17 15.04 -35.51
CA ALA A 12 43.42 14.26 -36.47
C ALA A 12 43.01 12.86 -35.98
N ARG A 13 41.91 12.35 -36.57
CA ARG A 13 41.54 10.93 -36.60
C ARG A 13 42.25 10.25 -37.77
N SER A 14 42.66 8.99 -37.60
CA SER A 14 42.65 8.02 -38.70
C SER A 14 42.57 6.57 -38.18
N HIS A 15 41.86 5.79 -38.98
CA HIS A 15 41.38 4.43 -38.77
C HIS A 15 42.42 3.39 -39.16
N LEU A 16 42.32 2.16 -38.64
CA LEU A 16 42.44 0.95 -39.47
C LEU A 16 41.96 -0.32 -38.74
N ALA A 17 41.10 -1.06 -39.42
CA ALA A 17 40.62 -2.39 -39.09
C ALA A 17 41.46 -3.44 -39.82
N ARG A 18 41.63 -4.64 -39.25
CA ARG A 18 41.46 -5.95 -39.91
C ARG A 18 41.71 -7.13 -38.98
N ALA A 19 40.99 -8.21 -39.25
CA ALA A 19 40.88 -9.47 -38.53
C ALA A 19 41.96 -10.51 -38.95
N LEU A 20 42.25 -11.48 -38.07
CA LEU A 20 42.01 -12.94 -38.23
C LEU A 20 43.06 -13.85 -37.54
N ALA A 21 42.52 -14.97 -37.05
CA ALA A 21 43.10 -16.31 -36.89
C ALA A 21 43.85 -16.69 -35.59
N ALA A 22 43.52 -17.89 -35.14
CA ALA A 22 43.82 -18.53 -33.87
C ALA A 22 45.12 -19.35 -33.90
N ALA A 23 45.70 -19.57 -32.73
CA ALA A 23 46.52 -20.74 -32.44
C ALA A 23 46.39 -21.11 -30.95
N SER A 24 46.00 -22.35 -30.71
CA SER A 24 45.78 -22.98 -29.40
C SER A 24 47.11 -23.42 -28.79
N LEU A 25 47.30 -23.21 -27.47
CA LEU A 25 48.24 -23.99 -26.67
C LEU A 25 47.59 -24.31 -25.32
N ALA A 26 47.43 -25.61 -25.09
CA ALA A 26 46.86 -26.19 -23.90
C ALA A 26 47.85 -26.11 -22.73
N VAL A 27 47.36 -25.67 -21.56
CA VAL A 27 47.99 -25.93 -20.27
C VAL A 27 46.95 -26.63 -19.41
N LEU A 28 47.18 -27.92 -19.19
CA LEU A 28 46.45 -28.75 -18.23
C LEU A 28 46.94 -28.38 -16.82
N ALA A 29 46.08 -27.74 -16.03
CA ALA A 29 46.21 -27.67 -14.59
C ALA A 29 44.91 -28.19 -13.98
N GLY A 30 44.95 -29.44 -13.52
CA GLY A 30 43.86 -30.07 -12.79
C GLY A 30 43.74 -29.47 -11.38
N CYS A 31 42.53 -29.10 -11.01
CA CYS A 31 42.07 -29.01 -9.63
C CYS A 31 40.67 -29.60 -9.57
N ALA A 32 40.47 -30.50 -8.63
CA ALA A 32 39.31 -31.35 -8.47
C ALA A 32 38.00 -30.54 -8.37
N GLY A 33 37.05 -30.84 -9.26
CA GLY A 33 35.68 -30.38 -9.14
C GLY A 33 34.96 -31.17 -8.05
N THR A 34 34.41 -30.47 -7.07
CA THR A 34 33.39 -31.03 -6.16
C THR A 34 32.19 -31.53 -6.98
N PRO A 35 31.61 -32.71 -6.71
CA PRO A 35 30.46 -33.19 -7.44
C PRO A 35 29.28 -32.23 -7.21
N ALA A 36 28.66 -31.78 -8.30
CA ALA A 36 27.44 -31.01 -8.26
C ALA A 36 26.33 -31.87 -7.64
N VAL A 37 25.79 -31.42 -6.50
CA VAL A 37 24.56 -31.98 -5.93
C VAL A 37 23.43 -31.67 -6.91
N PRO A 38 22.69 -32.67 -7.44
CA PRO A 38 21.54 -32.40 -8.28
C PRO A 38 20.53 -31.58 -7.48
N PRO A 39 19.82 -30.61 -8.09
CA PRO A 39 18.71 -29.95 -7.42
C PRO A 39 17.73 -31.02 -6.97
N ALA A 40 17.33 -30.97 -5.69
CA ALA A 40 16.30 -31.84 -5.16
C ALA A 40 15.07 -31.73 -6.09
N ALA A 41 14.61 -32.87 -6.60
CA ALA A 41 13.39 -32.95 -7.37
C ALA A 41 12.27 -32.33 -6.53
N GLY A 42 11.76 -31.18 -6.97
CA GLY A 42 10.63 -30.53 -6.33
C GLY A 42 9.47 -31.52 -6.28
N ASN A 43 8.84 -31.65 -5.11
CA ASN A 43 7.61 -32.41 -4.98
C ASN A 43 6.63 -31.99 -6.08
N PRO A 44 5.93 -32.92 -6.74
CA PRO A 44 4.93 -32.56 -7.72
C PRO A 44 3.94 -31.60 -7.05
N ALA A 45 3.79 -30.41 -7.65
CA ALA A 45 2.80 -29.45 -7.21
C ALA A 45 1.46 -30.17 -7.12
N GLY A 46 0.88 -30.21 -5.92
CA GLY A 46 -0.51 -30.63 -5.76
C GLY A 46 -1.41 -29.81 -6.71
N PRO A 47 -2.64 -30.28 -6.99
CA PRO A 47 -3.53 -29.60 -7.92
C PRO A 47 -3.57 -28.11 -7.58
N THR A 48 -3.07 -27.27 -8.49
CA THR A 48 -3.08 -25.82 -8.34
C THR A 48 -4.54 -25.42 -8.19
N ALA A 49 -4.89 -24.88 -7.01
CA ALA A 49 -6.20 -24.29 -6.79
C ALA A 49 -6.50 -23.33 -7.95
N ALA A 50 -7.71 -23.40 -8.50
CA ALA A 50 -8.11 -22.51 -9.59
C ALA A 50 -7.88 -21.06 -9.17
N ALA A 51 -7.30 -20.26 -10.07
CA ALA A 51 -7.05 -18.85 -9.80
C ALA A 51 -8.35 -18.14 -9.40
N PRO A 52 -8.32 -17.23 -8.39
CA PRO A 52 -9.50 -16.48 -7.99
C PRO A 52 -10.13 -15.76 -9.19
N HIS A 53 -11.44 -15.85 -9.34
CA HIS A 53 -12.17 -15.11 -10.37
C HIS A 53 -12.69 -13.79 -9.80
N TRP A 54 -12.44 -12.69 -10.48
CA TRP A 54 -12.97 -11.38 -10.08
C TRP A 54 -14.47 -11.28 -10.38
N GLN A 55 -15.17 -10.45 -9.62
CA GLN A 55 -16.58 -10.15 -9.77
C GLN A 55 -16.75 -8.67 -10.10
N ARG A 56 -17.73 -8.38 -10.96
CA ARG A 56 -18.12 -7.01 -11.28
C ARG A 56 -19.04 -6.49 -10.18
N VAL A 57 -18.76 -5.29 -9.67
CA VAL A 57 -19.68 -4.55 -8.82
C VAL A 57 -20.00 -3.21 -9.48
N HIS A 58 -21.28 -2.85 -9.52
CA HIS A 58 -21.72 -1.54 -9.96
C HIS A 58 -21.76 -0.58 -8.77
N LEU A 59 -21.11 0.58 -8.91
CA LEU A 59 -20.84 1.56 -7.87
C LEU A 59 -21.27 2.97 -8.31
N GLY A 60 -21.35 3.88 -7.34
CA GLY A 60 -21.71 5.28 -7.56
C GLY A 60 -23.23 5.52 -7.68
N ALA A 61 -23.60 6.79 -7.78
CA ALA A 61 -24.98 7.23 -8.01
C ALA A 61 -25.24 7.59 -9.48
N GLY A 62 -26.51 7.69 -9.87
CA GLY A 62 -26.90 8.04 -11.23
C GLY A 62 -26.50 6.96 -12.24
N ALA A 63 -25.71 7.33 -13.26
CA ALA A 63 -25.21 6.38 -14.25
C ALA A 63 -24.20 5.36 -13.69
N GLY A 64 -23.58 5.68 -12.54
CA GLY A 64 -22.62 4.82 -11.86
C GLY A 64 -21.41 4.42 -12.73
N TYR A 65 -20.67 3.43 -12.25
CA TYR A 65 -19.58 2.79 -12.98
C TYR A 65 -19.36 1.37 -12.45
N ASP A 66 -18.83 0.51 -13.31
CA ASP A 66 -18.42 -0.83 -12.89
C ASP A 66 -17.01 -0.83 -12.32
N PHE A 67 -16.77 -1.70 -11.35
CA PHE A 67 -15.48 -1.86 -10.70
C PHE A 67 -15.18 -3.35 -10.44
N PRO A 68 -13.91 -3.80 -10.55
CA PRO A 68 -13.56 -5.19 -10.35
C PRO A 68 -13.10 -5.45 -8.92
N VAL A 69 -13.64 -6.51 -8.32
CA VAL A 69 -13.24 -6.96 -6.98
C VAL A 69 -13.11 -8.48 -6.93
N TYR A 70 -12.23 -9.01 -6.12
CA TYR A 70 -12.25 -10.43 -5.76
C TYR A 70 -13.03 -10.60 -4.45
N ALA A 71 -13.86 -11.63 -4.33
CA ALA A 71 -14.63 -11.87 -3.12
C ALA A 71 -14.94 -13.34 -2.88
N ASN A 72 -15.07 -13.72 -1.60
CA ASN A 72 -15.36 -15.10 -1.17
C ASN A 72 -16.85 -15.48 -1.27
N HIS A 73 -17.71 -14.50 -1.54
CA HIS A 73 -19.15 -14.69 -1.77
C HIS A 73 -19.53 -14.12 -3.13
N ARG A 74 -20.57 -14.67 -3.75
CA ARG A 74 -21.22 -14.07 -4.91
C ARG A 74 -21.87 -12.74 -4.51
N LEU A 75 -21.46 -11.64 -5.14
CA LEU A 75 -21.92 -10.29 -4.78
C LEU A 75 -23.36 -9.99 -5.22
N ASP A 76 -23.91 -10.79 -6.13
CA ASP A 76 -25.31 -10.80 -6.56
C ASP A 76 -26.17 -11.81 -5.78
N GLY A 77 -25.57 -12.59 -4.88
CA GLY A 77 -26.26 -13.59 -4.06
C GLY A 77 -26.78 -13.06 -2.72
N ASP A 78 -27.22 -13.98 -1.87
CA ASP A 78 -27.64 -13.68 -0.51
C ASP A 78 -26.43 -13.37 0.39
N LEU A 79 -26.39 -12.16 0.93
CA LEU A 79 -25.38 -11.68 1.88
C LEU A 79 -25.98 -11.39 3.27
N SER A 80 -27.19 -11.86 3.55
CA SER A 80 -27.95 -11.56 4.77
C SER A 80 -27.28 -12.05 6.06
N ARG A 81 -26.44 -13.10 5.95
CA ARG A 81 -25.69 -13.70 7.07
C ARG A 81 -24.40 -12.97 7.41
N ILE A 82 -23.92 -12.08 6.55
CA ILE A 82 -22.64 -11.38 6.75
C ILE A 82 -22.72 -10.46 7.96
N ARG A 83 -21.75 -10.62 8.88
CA ARG A 83 -21.59 -9.80 10.10
C ARG A 83 -20.37 -8.90 10.03
N GLU A 84 -19.37 -9.27 9.24
CA GLU A 84 -18.13 -8.51 9.06
C GLU A 84 -17.74 -8.44 7.60
N VAL A 85 -17.30 -7.25 7.17
CA VAL A 85 -16.71 -7.04 5.85
C VAL A 85 -15.24 -6.71 6.03
N VAL A 86 -14.36 -7.39 5.30
CA VAL A 86 -12.93 -7.15 5.32
C VAL A 86 -12.48 -6.80 3.92
N PHE A 87 -12.00 -5.58 3.72
CA PHE A 87 -11.32 -5.16 2.52
C PHE A 87 -9.82 -5.38 2.65
N VAL A 88 -9.20 -6.03 1.66
CA VAL A 88 -7.75 -6.23 1.59
C VAL A 88 -7.21 -5.61 0.31
N GLN A 89 -6.56 -4.46 0.44
CA GLN A 89 -6.09 -3.63 -0.67
C GLN A 89 -4.68 -4.02 -1.10
N HIS A 90 -4.54 -4.32 -2.40
CA HIS A 90 -3.27 -4.67 -3.02
C HIS A 90 -2.22 -3.55 -2.99
N GLY A 91 -0.96 -3.92 -3.21
CA GLY A 91 0.18 -3.00 -3.36
C GLY A 91 0.33 -2.45 -4.78
N LEU A 92 1.51 -1.88 -5.06
CA LEU A 92 1.86 -1.23 -6.34
C LEU A 92 1.70 -2.15 -7.57
N GLN A 93 1.79 -3.46 -7.38
CA GLN A 93 1.70 -4.46 -8.46
C GLN A 93 0.27 -4.69 -8.96
N ARG A 94 -0.74 -4.19 -8.24
CA ARG A 94 -2.17 -4.30 -8.62
C ARG A 94 -2.63 -5.76 -8.79
N ASN A 95 -2.10 -6.64 -7.94
CA ASN A 95 -2.37 -8.07 -7.88
C ASN A 95 -3.44 -8.37 -6.81
N GLY A 96 -4.67 -7.88 -7.03
CA GLY A 96 -5.78 -8.07 -6.10
C GLY A 96 -6.16 -9.55 -5.88
N ASP A 97 -5.88 -10.40 -6.86
CA ASP A 97 -5.99 -11.86 -6.79
C ASP A 97 -5.06 -12.47 -5.73
N ASP A 98 -3.77 -12.10 -5.74
CA ASP A 98 -2.79 -12.57 -4.74
C ASP A 98 -3.16 -12.11 -3.32
N TYR A 99 -3.61 -10.85 -3.20
CA TYR A 99 -4.06 -10.28 -1.94
C TYR A 99 -5.33 -10.95 -1.43
N TYR A 100 -6.27 -11.25 -2.32
CA TYR A 100 -7.45 -12.02 -2.00
C TYR A 100 -7.10 -13.45 -1.55
N ALA A 101 -6.22 -14.14 -2.28
CA ALA A 101 -5.82 -15.51 -1.94
C ALA A 101 -5.17 -15.59 -0.55
N ALA A 102 -4.23 -14.67 -0.25
CA ALA A 102 -3.63 -14.59 1.08
C ALA A 102 -4.66 -14.26 2.18
N GLY A 103 -5.58 -13.33 1.90
CA GLY A 103 -6.68 -12.99 2.82
C GLY A 103 -7.62 -14.17 3.07
N ALA A 104 -7.91 -14.98 2.04
CA ALA A 104 -8.78 -16.14 2.14
C ALA A 104 -8.13 -17.26 2.96
N GLU A 105 -6.83 -17.51 2.77
CA GLU A 105 -6.08 -18.44 3.61
C GLU A 105 -6.01 -17.96 5.07
N LEU A 106 -5.84 -16.65 5.30
CA LEU A 106 -5.87 -16.09 6.65
C LEU A 106 -7.26 -16.19 7.30
N LEU A 107 -8.33 -15.93 6.55
CA LEU A 107 -9.70 -16.14 7.03
C LEU A 107 -9.93 -17.60 7.42
N LYS A 108 -9.49 -18.55 6.60
CA LYS A 108 -9.57 -19.99 6.90
C LYS A 108 -8.78 -20.34 8.16
N ALA A 109 -7.54 -19.85 8.27
CA ALA A 109 -6.69 -20.08 9.44
C ALA A 109 -7.28 -19.46 10.72
N SER A 110 -8.08 -18.39 10.61
CA SER A 110 -8.73 -17.75 11.76
C SER A 110 -9.80 -18.61 12.43
N GLY A 111 -10.26 -19.69 11.80
CA GLY A 111 -11.33 -20.55 12.32
C GLY A 111 -12.71 -19.89 12.35
N ARG A 112 -12.84 -18.67 11.82
CA ARG A 112 -14.11 -17.95 11.73
C ARG A 112 -15.02 -18.60 10.68
N ASN A 113 -16.32 -18.52 10.91
CA ASN A 113 -17.30 -18.97 9.93
C ASN A 113 -17.21 -18.09 8.66
N PRO A 114 -16.81 -18.63 7.49
CA PRO A 114 -16.70 -17.85 6.26
C PRO A 114 -18.07 -17.33 5.78
N ASP A 115 -19.19 -17.92 6.20
CA ASP A 115 -20.54 -17.45 5.87
C ASP A 115 -20.94 -16.17 6.61
N GLU A 116 -20.17 -15.76 7.62
CA GLU A 116 -20.40 -14.52 8.38
C GLU A 116 -19.40 -13.42 8.02
N VAL A 117 -18.41 -13.72 7.17
CA VAL A 117 -17.34 -12.79 6.78
C VAL A 117 -17.30 -12.61 5.27
N LEU A 118 -17.50 -11.37 4.83
CA LEU A 118 -17.32 -10.99 3.44
C LEU A 118 -15.91 -10.42 3.25
N LEU A 119 -15.01 -11.22 2.69
CA LEU A 119 -13.69 -10.80 2.27
C LEU A 119 -13.77 -10.24 0.85
N VAL A 120 -13.29 -9.00 0.66
CA VAL A 120 -13.27 -8.31 -0.63
C VAL A 120 -11.86 -7.78 -0.88
N ALA A 121 -11.29 -8.02 -2.06
CA ALA A 121 -10.08 -7.36 -2.52
C ALA A 121 -10.41 -6.48 -3.73
N PRO A 122 -10.58 -5.16 -3.53
CA PRO A 122 -10.74 -4.22 -4.63
C PRO A 122 -9.49 -4.21 -5.51
N ASN A 123 -9.67 -4.26 -6.83
CA ASN A 123 -8.55 -4.21 -7.76
C ASN A 123 -8.56 -2.90 -8.55
N PHE A 124 -7.82 -1.89 -8.11
CA PHE A 124 -7.67 -0.62 -8.82
C PHE A 124 -6.85 -0.81 -10.10
N PRO A 125 -7.47 -0.73 -11.30
CA PRO A 125 -6.75 -0.90 -12.55
C PRO A 125 -5.81 0.29 -12.80
N GLY A 126 -4.57 -0.02 -13.14
CA GLY A 126 -3.61 0.98 -13.62
C GLY A 126 -3.46 0.94 -15.14
N THR A 127 -2.86 1.96 -15.74
CA THR A 127 -2.53 2.00 -17.18
C THR A 127 -1.91 0.71 -17.74
N PRO A 128 -1.03 -0.03 -17.02
CA PRO A 128 -0.46 -1.29 -17.53
C PRO A 128 -1.43 -2.49 -17.55
N ASP A 129 -2.63 -2.37 -16.98
CA ASP A 129 -3.52 -3.50 -16.68
C ASP A 129 -4.59 -3.77 -17.75
N GLN A 130 -4.42 -3.22 -18.96
CA GLN A 130 -5.37 -3.35 -20.08
C GLN A 130 -5.73 -4.82 -20.41
N LYS A 131 -4.86 -5.78 -20.09
CA LYS A 131 -5.05 -7.21 -20.35
C LYS A 131 -5.78 -7.98 -19.23
N LYS A 132 -6.13 -7.33 -18.11
CA LYS A 132 -6.80 -8.00 -16.97
C LYS A 132 -8.31 -8.20 -17.15
N GLY A 133 -8.88 -7.73 -18.27
CA GLY A 133 -10.31 -7.91 -18.58
C GLY A 133 -11.24 -6.89 -17.90
N PHE A 134 -10.70 -5.79 -17.39
CA PHE A 134 -11.47 -4.70 -16.74
C PHE A 134 -12.00 -3.67 -17.74
N THR A 135 -12.32 -4.10 -18.97
CA THR A 135 -12.78 -3.22 -20.04
C THR A 135 -14.02 -2.42 -19.61
N GLY A 136 -14.02 -1.12 -19.90
CA GLY A 136 -15.13 -0.22 -19.58
C GLY A 136 -15.20 0.20 -18.11
N MET A 137 -14.19 -0.08 -17.30
CA MET A 137 -14.10 0.37 -15.90
C MET A 137 -13.13 1.55 -15.77
N PRO A 138 -13.20 2.35 -14.69
CA PRO A 138 -12.22 3.41 -14.42
C PRO A 138 -10.78 2.86 -14.31
N HIS A 139 -9.82 3.57 -14.90
CA HIS A 139 -8.39 3.26 -14.83
C HIS A 139 -7.60 4.49 -14.40
N TRP A 140 -6.61 4.29 -13.54
CA TRP A 140 -5.73 5.34 -13.03
C TRP A 140 -4.33 5.25 -13.63
N THR A 141 -3.53 6.28 -13.41
CA THR A 141 -2.07 6.17 -13.60
C THR A 141 -1.49 5.12 -12.63
N VAL A 142 -0.27 4.66 -12.89
CA VAL A 142 0.40 3.62 -12.07
C VAL A 142 0.39 3.94 -10.56
N GLN A 143 0.51 5.21 -10.20
CA GLN A 143 0.52 5.69 -8.81
C GLN A 143 -0.70 6.57 -8.45
N GLY A 144 -1.58 6.90 -9.40
CA GLY A 144 -2.72 7.78 -9.14
C GLY A 144 -3.76 7.14 -8.23
N TRP A 145 -4.03 5.84 -8.43
CA TRP A 145 -4.97 5.11 -7.57
C TRP A 145 -4.49 5.07 -6.11
N LEU A 146 -3.20 4.85 -5.85
CA LEU A 146 -2.69 4.78 -4.48
C LEU A 146 -2.61 6.16 -3.80
N SER A 147 -2.75 7.22 -4.60
CA SER A 147 -2.70 8.61 -4.14
C SER A 147 -4.10 9.19 -3.94
N GLY A 148 -5.17 8.57 -4.44
CA GLY A 148 -6.50 9.18 -4.40
C GLY A 148 -6.82 10.10 -5.57
N GLU A 149 -6.03 10.05 -6.65
CA GLU A 149 -6.27 10.83 -7.87
C GLU A 149 -7.52 10.33 -8.61
N ASP A 150 -8.00 11.14 -9.55
CA ASP A 150 -9.07 10.78 -10.47
C ASP A 150 -8.60 9.80 -11.54
N ALA A 151 -9.50 8.91 -11.97
CA ALA A 151 -9.26 8.02 -13.09
C ALA A 151 -8.95 8.83 -14.36
N VAL A 152 -7.94 8.39 -15.10
CA VAL A 152 -7.50 9.01 -16.36
C VAL A 152 -8.24 8.45 -17.57
N GLU A 153 -8.81 7.26 -17.45
CA GLU A 153 -9.59 6.57 -18.48
C GLU A 153 -10.81 5.88 -17.85
N GLY A 154 -11.78 5.53 -18.69
CA GLY A 154 -13.02 4.84 -18.29
C GLY A 154 -14.26 5.74 -18.34
N PRO A 155 -15.44 5.19 -17.97
CA PRO A 155 -16.72 5.87 -18.14
C PRO A 155 -16.94 7.03 -17.16
N ALA A 156 -16.15 7.11 -16.09
CA ALA A 156 -16.25 8.13 -15.06
C ALA A 156 -14.86 8.63 -14.64
N ARG A 157 -14.71 9.95 -14.50
CA ARG A 157 -13.57 10.58 -13.83
C ARG A 157 -13.80 10.53 -12.33
N VAL A 158 -13.48 9.39 -11.72
CA VAL A 158 -13.75 9.11 -10.31
C VAL A 158 -12.44 9.01 -9.53
N SER A 159 -12.39 9.66 -8.36
CA SER A 159 -11.27 9.49 -7.42
C SER A 159 -11.22 8.06 -6.90
N SER A 160 -10.02 7.51 -6.74
CA SER A 160 -9.86 6.22 -6.08
C SER A 160 -10.31 6.21 -4.61
N LEU A 161 -10.36 7.37 -3.94
CA LEU A 161 -10.97 7.50 -2.61
C LEU A 161 -12.50 7.46 -2.68
N GLN A 162 -13.10 8.02 -3.74
CA GLN A 162 -14.54 7.91 -3.99
C GLN A 162 -14.96 6.45 -4.25
N VAL A 163 -14.12 5.65 -4.92
CA VAL A 163 -14.37 4.21 -5.07
C VAL A 163 -14.45 3.51 -3.71
N LEU A 164 -13.59 3.86 -2.76
CA LEU A 164 -13.66 3.32 -1.40
C LEU A 164 -14.93 3.78 -0.67
N ASP A 165 -15.36 5.02 -0.85
CA ASP A 165 -16.66 5.50 -0.33
C ASP A 165 -17.83 4.68 -0.88
N ASP A 166 -17.84 4.43 -2.20
CA ASP A 166 -18.92 3.69 -2.86
C ASP A 166 -18.92 2.21 -2.47
N LEU A 167 -17.74 1.59 -2.32
CA LEU A 167 -17.60 0.23 -1.80
C LEU A 167 -18.10 0.14 -0.35
N LEU A 168 -17.71 1.07 0.52
CA LEU A 168 -18.20 1.11 1.89
C LEU A 168 -19.71 1.30 1.91
N ALA A 169 -20.27 2.21 1.11
CA ALA A 169 -21.72 2.37 1.02
C ALA A 169 -22.42 1.08 0.58
N ARG A 170 -21.92 0.41 -0.47
CA ARG A 170 -22.44 -0.87 -1.00
C ARG A 170 -22.46 -1.99 0.04
N PHE A 171 -21.43 -2.06 0.88
CA PHE A 171 -21.20 -3.17 1.82
C PHE A 171 -21.54 -2.84 3.28
N THR A 172 -22.04 -1.63 3.55
CA THR A 172 -22.64 -1.23 4.83
C THR A 172 -24.15 -0.98 4.74
N ASP A 173 -24.73 -1.10 3.54
CA ASP A 173 -26.17 -1.03 3.32
C ASP A 173 -26.93 -2.13 4.08
N LYS A 174 -27.74 -1.71 5.06
CA LYS A 174 -28.54 -2.60 5.92
C LYS A 174 -29.67 -3.31 5.20
N ALA A 175 -30.13 -2.80 4.06
CA ALA A 175 -31.13 -3.50 3.25
C ALA A 175 -30.55 -4.79 2.63
N ARG A 176 -29.25 -4.78 2.33
CA ARG A 176 -28.54 -5.93 1.73
C ARG A 176 -27.77 -6.77 2.75
N LEU A 177 -27.13 -6.12 3.72
CA LEU A 177 -26.32 -6.76 4.76
C LEU A 177 -26.85 -6.36 6.16
N PRO A 178 -28.05 -6.82 6.56
CA PRO A 178 -28.72 -6.39 7.79
C PRO A 178 -27.88 -6.66 9.06
N LEU A 179 -27.06 -7.71 9.05
CA LEU A 179 -26.27 -8.14 10.21
C LEU A 179 -24.86 -7.54 10.29
N VAL A 180 -24.40 -6.77 9.31
CA VAL A 180 -23.03 -6.21 9.31
C VAL A 180 -22.83 -5.28 10.50
N ARG A 181 -21.84 -5.55 11.35
CA ARG A 181 -21.49 -4.68 12.49
C ARG A 181 -20.03 -4.25 12.47
N LYS A 182 -19.19 -4.86 11.62
CA LYS A 182 -17.75 -4.59 11.57
C LYS A 182 -17.30 -4.44 10.14
N VAL A 183 -16.44 -3.46 9.89
CA VAL A 183 -15.75 -3.28 8.63
C VAL A 183 -14.28 -3.02 8.89
N THR A 184 -13.41 -3.83 8.31
CA THR A 184 -11.96 -3.61 8.31
C THR A 184 -11.52 -3.21 6.90
N VAL A 185 -10.77 -2.13 6.77
CA VAL A 185 -10.09 -1.76 5.53
C VAL A 185 -8.58 -1.89 5.74
N ALA A 186 -7.98 -2.96 5.20
CA ALA A 186 -6.57 -3.27 5.36
C ALA A 186 -5.81 -3.05 4.05
N GLY A 187 -4.58 -2.55 4.12
CA GLY A 187 -3.73 -2.37 2.94
C GLY A 187 -2.25 -2.50 3.26
N HIS A 188 -1.49 -3.09 2.33
CA HIS A 188 -0.02 -3.23 2.43
C HIS A 188 0.69 -2.49 1.30
N SER A 189 1.83 -1.85 1.57
CA SER A 189 2.64 -1.15 0.56
C SER A 189 1.86 -0.01 -0.10
N GLY A 190 1.66 -0.03 -1.42
CA GLY A 190 0.74 0.88 -2.12
C GLY A 190 -0.69 0.85 -1.57
N GLY A 191 -1.15 -0.30 -1.08
CA GLY A 191 -2.43 -0.44 -0.40
C GLY A 191 -2.44 0.24 0.97
N GLY A 192 -1.33 0.13 1.72
CA GLY A 192 -1.20 0.82 3.01
C GLY A 192 -1.23 2.34 2.83
N GLN A 193 -0.63 2.82 1.75
CA GLN A 193 -0.64 4.22 1.34
C GLN A 193 -2.05 4.77 1.10
N ILE A 194 -2.85 4.12 0.25
CA ILE A 194 -4.23 4.58 0.01
C ILE A 194 -5.11 4.40 1.25
N VAL A 195 -4.97 3.32 2.02
CA VAL A 195 -5.75 3.11 3.24
C VAL A 195 -5.43 4.18 4.28
N HIS A 196 -4.16 4.55 4.44
CA HIS A 196 -3.75 5.65 5.31
C HIS A 196 -4.37 6.98 4.88
N ARG A 197 -4.23 7.34 3.59
CA ARG A 197 -4.80 8.58 3.04
C ARG A 197 -6.32 8.58 3.15
N TYR A 198 -6.97 7.46 2.85
CA TYR A 198 -8.41 7.32 2.96
C TYR A 198 -8.88 7.49 4.41
N ALA A 199 -8.22 6.85 5.36
CA ALA A 199 -8.52 7.01 6.78
C ALA A 199 -8.34 8.46 7.26
N ALA A 200 -7.42 9.24 6.68
CA ALA A 200 -7.25 10.65 6.99
C ALA A 200 -8.29 11.57 6.32
N LEU A 201 -8.67 11.26 5.08
CA LEU A 201 -9.39 12.20 4.21
C LEU A 201 -10.90 11.94 4.13
N ASN A 202 -11.35 10.70 4.29
CA ASN A 202 -12.73 10.36 3.97
C ASN A 202 -13.75 11.11 4.84
N HIS A 203 -14.96 11.27 4.31
CA HIS A 203 -16.11 11.91 4.96
C HIS A 203 -17.20 10.93 5.42
N VAL A 204 -16.94 9.62 5.32
CA VAL A 204 -17.95 8.58 5.53
C VAL A 204 -17.82 7.87 6.88
N ASP A 205 -16.64 7.89 7.50
CA ASP A 205 -16.34 7.19 8.75
C ASP A 205 -17.36 7.51 9.84
N GLU A 206 -17.52 8.80 10.17
CA GLU A 206 -18.38 9.23 11.27
C GLU A 206 -19.84 8.79 11.04
N ARG A 207 -20.32 8.86 9.79
CA ARG A 207 -21.66 8.42 9.41
C ARG A 207 -21.83 6.91 9.51
N ILE A 208 -20.86 6.13 9.04
CA ILE A 208 -20.88 4.66 9.13
C ILE A 208 -20.88 4.22 10.59
N ARG A 209 -20.03 4.84 11.43
CA ARG A 209 -19.95 4.56 12.87
C ARG A 209 -21.23 4.96 13.60
N ALA A 210 -21.83 6.10 13.27
CA ALA A 210 -23.13 6.50 13.81
C ALA A 210 -24.26 5.51 13.47
N GLY A 211 -24.14 4.77 12.35
CA GLY A 211 -25.02 3.66 11.98
C GLY A 211 -24.80 2.36 12.75
N GLY A 212 -23.93 2.34 13.76
CA GLY A 212 -23.64 1.18 14.59
C GLY A 212 -22.74 0.13 13.91
N ILE A 213 -21.90 0.57 12.97
CA ILE A 213 -20.88 -0.26 12.32
C ILE A 213 -19.51 0.18 12.82
N ASP A 214 -18.74 -0.75 13.37
CA ASP A 214 -17.36 -0.49 13.77
C ASP A 214 -16.46 -0.50 12.52
N LEU A 215 -16.05 0.68 12.07
CA LEU A 215 -15.13 0.88 10.96
C LEU A 215 -13.69 1.08 11.48
N ARG A 216 -12.76 0.28 10.98
CA ARG A 216 -11.34 0.31 11.33
C ARG A 216 -10.43 0.17 10.11
N TYR A 217 -9.21 0.70 10.22
CA TYR A 217 -8.21 0.72 9.16
C TYR A 217 -6.92 0.02 9.62
N VAL A 218 -6.33 -0.78 8.73
CA VAL A 218 -5.04 -1.44 8.97
C VAL A 218 -4.04 -1.00 7.91
N VAL A 219 -3.01 -0.28 8.33
CA VAL A 219 -2.00 0.34 7.47
C VAL A 219 -0.68 -0.41 7.64
N ALA A 220 -0.31 -1.23 6.66
CA ALA A 220 0.91 -2.03 6.71
C ALA A 220 1.98 -1.54 5.72
N ASN A 221 3.19 -1.26 6.23
CA ASN A 221 4.37 -0.91 5.44
C ASN A 221 4.11 0.07 4.26
N PRO A 222 3.39 1.20 4.44
CA PRO A 222 3.25 2.18 3.38
C PRO A 222 4.63 2.77 3.04
N SER A 223 4.80 3.18 1.78
CA SER A 223 6.06 3.79 1.36
C SER A 223 6.17 5.26 1.75
N SER A 224 5.07 5.92 2.11
CA SER A 224 5.01 7.33 2.52
C SER A 224 3.71 7.57 3.28
N TYR A 225 3.70 8.64 4.07
CA TYR A 225 2.57 9.04 4.89
C TYR A 225 2.15 10.47 4.57
N LEU A 226 0.87 10.79 4.77
CA LEU A 226 0.36 12.15 4.67
C LEU A 226 0.64 12.89 5.97
N TYR A 227 1.49 13.92 5.91
CA TYR A 227 1.68 14.85 7.02
C TYR A 227 0.66 15.98 6.93
N PHE A 228 0.07 16.33 8.09
CA PHE A 228 -0.96 17.37 8.21
C PHE A 228 -0.39 18.79 8.34
N THR A 229 0.94 18.91 8.41
CA THR A 229 1.68 20.16 8.61
C THR A 229 3.02 20.12 7.85
N PRO A 230 3.65 21.26 7.57
CA PRO A 230 4.93 21.31 6.85
C PRO A 230 6.17 20.82 7.62
N VAL A 231 6.04 20.29 8.84
CA VAL A 231 7.19 19.77 9.58
C VAL A 231 7.48 18.31 9.21
N ARG A 232 8.76 17.92 9.25
CA ARG A 232 9.23 16.56 8.98
C ARG A 232 10.18 16.10 10.09
N PRO A 233 10.41 14.78 10.25
CA PRO A 233 11.44 14.27 11.16
C PRO A 233 12.80 14.94 10.91
N ALA A 234 13.44 15.40 11.99
CA ALA A 234 14.68 16.16 11.96
C ALA A 234 15.68 15.64 13.02
N GLY A 235 16.94 16.05 12.86
CA GLY A 235 18.06 15.59 13.67
C GLY A 235 18.56 14.20 13.26
N ALA A 236 19.75 13.82 13.74
CA ALA A 236 20.38 12.54 13.39
C ALA A 236 19.59 11.31 13.90
N ASP A 237 18.78 11.48 14.94
CA ASP A 237 17.92 10.44 15.51
C ASP A 237 16.50 10.43 14.92
N GLY A 238 16.14 11.44 14.12
CA GLY A 238 14.80 11.60 13.55
C GLY A 238 13.69 11.76 14.60
N LYS A 239 14.02 12.21 15.81
CA LYS A 239 13.08 12.34 16.93
C LYS A 239 12.52 13.75 17.13
N SER A 240 13.17 14.76 16.56
CA SER A 240 12.65 16.13 16.54
C SER A 240 11.86 16.41 15.26
N PHE A 241 11.15 17.54 15.22
CA PHE A 241 10.38 17.98 14.05
C PHE A 241 10.74 19.43 13.72
N ALA A 242 11.02 19.69 12.44
CA ALA A 242 11.32 21.02 11.93
C ALA A 242 10.76 21.19 10.52
N SER A 243 10.63 22.44 10.06
CA SER A 243 10.34 22.72 8.66
C SER A 243 11.41 22.09 7.77
N TYR A 244 11.00 21.47 6.67
CA TYR A 244 11.92 20.87 5.72
C TYR A 244 12.49 21.92 4.76
N ASP A 245 13.72 21.71 4.29
CA ASP A 245 14.38 22.60 3.35
C ASP A 245 13.72 22.51 1.96
N SER A 246 12.83 23.47 1.68
CA SER A 246 12.10 23.55 0.41
C SER A 246 13.00 23.85 -0.78
N THR A 247 14.23 24.35 -0.57
CA THR A 247 15.19 24.54 -1.66
C THR A 247 15.75 23.20 -2.16
N ARG A 248 15.80 22.19 -1.29
CA ARG A 248 16.23 20.81 -1.64
C ARG A 248 15.09 19.97 -2.18
N CYS A 249 13.88 20.18 -1.70
CA CYS A 249 12.69 19.48 -2.17
C CYS A 249 11.49 20.43 -2.15
N PRO A 250 11.22 21.16 -3.25
CA PRO A 250 10.09 22.08 -3.31
C PRO A 250 8.73 21.39 -3.11
N ASP A 251 8.65 20.10 -3.49
CA ASP A 251 7.41 19.33 -3.51
C ASP A 251 7.17 18.51 -2.23
N TYR A 252 7.99 18.68 -1.18
CA TYR A 252 7.92 17.83 0.01
C TYR A 252 6.58 17.93 0.76
N ASP A 253 5.90 19.06 0.60
CA ASP A 253 4.61 19.34 1.24
C ASP A 253 3.43 19.30 0.26
N LYS A 254 3.68 18.91 -0.99
CA LYS A 254 2.60 18.60 -1.95
C LYS A 254 1.89 17.31 -1.55
N TYR A 255 0.65 17.21 -1.99
CA TYR A 255 -0.23 16.09 -1.72
C TYR A 255 0.43 14.76 -2.11
N ARG A 256 0.11 13.73 -1.33
CA ARG A 256 0.84 12.47 -1.06
C ARG A 256 1.74 12.54 0.18
N TYR A 257 2.42 13.67 0.42
CA TYR A 257 3.38 13.85 1.52
C TYR A 257 2.93 14.96 2.48
N GLY A 258 2.23 15.98 1.99
CA GLY A 258 1.73 17.11 2.76
C GLY A 258 0.38 17.64 2.29
N MET A 259 0.06 18.86 2.68
CA MET A 259 -1.27 19.46 2.53
C MET A 259 -1.41 20.44 1.34
N GLN A 260 -0.37 20.65 0.55
CA GLN A 260 -0.42 21.52 -0.63
C GLN A 260 -0.93 20.75 -1.85
N ASP A 261 -1.60 21.42 -2.79
CA ASP A 261 -2.09 20.81 -4.04
C ASP A 261 -2.93 19.54 -3.84
N MET A 262 -3.81 19.54 -2.82
CA MET A 262 -4.71 18.43 -2.50
C MET A 262 -5.50 17.96 -3.73
N VAL A 263 -5.66 16.64 -3.87
CA VAL A 263 -6.57 16.05 -4.87
C VAL A 263 -7.98 16.64 -4.79
N PRO A 264 -8.74 16.68 -5.91
CA PRO A 264 -10.09 17.22 -5.93
C PRO A 264 -10.99 16.69 -4.80
N TYR A 265 -10.87 15.40 -4.46
CA TYR A 265 -11.59 14.74 -3.36
C TYR A 265 -11.47 15.48 -2.01
N ALA A 266 -10.32 16.07 -1.72
CA ALA A 266 -10.02 16.75 -0.45
C ALA A 266 -9.64 18.22 -0.66
N LYS A 267 -10.09 18.83 -1.75
CA LYS A 267 -9.75 20.22 -2.08
C LYS A 267 -10.22 21.17 -0.98
N GLY A 268 -9.30 22.02 -0.52
CA GLY A 268 -9.58 23.01 0.53
C GLY A 268 -9.62 22.43 1.96
N ALA A 269 -9.23 21.17 2.16
CA ALA A 269 -9.15 20.60 3.49
C ALA A 269 -8.07 21.29 4.35
N ASP A 270 -8.41 21.59 5.61
CA ASP A 270 -7.46 22.10 6.60
C ASP A 270 -6.74 20.93 7.30
N GLY A 271 -5.40 20.99 7.33
CA GLY A 271 -4.57 19.91 7.84
C GLY A 271 -4.86 19.56 9.31
N MET A 272 -4.97 20.55 10.19
CA MET A 272 -5.24 20.28 11.61
C MET A 272 -6.69 19.86 11.87
N ALA A 273 -7.66 20.32 11.09
CA ALA A 273 -9.02 19.82 11.14
C ALA A 273 -9.11 18.36 10.68
N LEU A 274 -8.36 17.96 9.63
CA LEU A 274 -8.23 16.56 9.24
C LEU A 274 -7.60 15.73 10.36
N TYR A 275 -6.47 16.19 10.93
CA TYR A 275 -5.76 15.46 11.96
C TYR A 275 -6.62 15.22 13.21
N ARG A 276 -7.38 16.21 13.68
CA ARG A 276 -8.26 16.05 14.85
C ARG A 276 -9.33 14.97 14.64
N ARG A 277 -9.89 14.87 13.44
CA ARG A 277 -10.81 13.76 13.10
C ARG A 277 -10.06 12.44 13.03
N TYR A 278 -8.92 12.45 12.31
CA TYR A 278 -8.09 11.28 12.10
C TYR A 278 -7.67 10.62 13.41
N ALA A 279 -7.18 11.40 14.37
CA ALA A 279 -6.76 10.92 15.70
C ALA A 279 -7.88 10.17 16.46
N GLY A 280 -9.15 10.49 16.18
CA GLY A 280 -10.31 9.82 16.76
C GLY A 280 -10.73 8.53 16.04
N ARG A 281 -10.17 8.22 14.86
CA ARG A 281 -10.50 7.03 14.07
C ARG A 281 -9.70 5.82 14.54
N GLN A 282 -10.21 4.62 14.24
CA GLN A 282 -9.53 3.38 14.60
C GLN A 282 -8.54 2.97 13.52
N VAL A 283 -7.27 3.30 13.72
CA VAL A 283 -6.18 2.97 12.80
C VAL A 283 -5.18 2.06 13.51
N THR A 284 -4.80 0.97 12.88
CA THR A 284 -3.71 0.10 13.33
C THR A 284 -2.56 0.16 12.32
N TYR A 285 -1.38 0.56 12.77
CA TYR A 285 -0.16 0.52 11.97
C TYR A 285 0.61 -0.78 12.20
N LEU A 286 1.05 -1.40 11.10
CA LEU A 286 1.95 -2.55 11.13
C LEU A 286 3.23 -2.19 10.37
N ALA A 287 4.37 -2.25 11.06
CA ALA A 287 5.68 -1.97 10.48
C ALA A 287 6.60 -3.20 10.60
N GLY A 288 7.02 -3.77 9.49
CA GLY A 288 7.97 -4.89 9.49
C GLY A 288 9.36 -4.45 9.95
N THR A 289 9.99 -5.16 10.89
CA THR A 289 11.34 -4.79 11.37
C THR A 289 12.43 -4.94 10.30
N GLU A 290 12.18 -5.76 9.28
CA GLU A 290 13.08 -5.98 8.14
C GLU A 290 12.67 -5.20 6.88
N ASP A 291 11.68 -4.29 6.97
CA ASP A 291 11.36 -3.35 5.88
C ASP A 291 12.23 -2.08 6.00
N ASN A 292 13.55 -2.35 6.04
CA ASN A 292 14.61 -1.43 6.46
C ASN A 292 15.69 -1.23 5.37
N ASP A 293 15.42 -1.64 4.12
CA ASP A 293 16.33 -1.45 2.99
C ASP A 293 16.03 -0.12 2.25
N PRO A 294 16.92 0.88 2.31
CA PRO A 294 16.73 2.16 1.59
C PRO A 294 16.84 2.01 0.07
N ASN A 295 17.40 0.90 -0.41
CA ASN A 295 17.54 0.62 -1.83
C ASN A 295 16.42 -0.22 -2.41
N HIS A 296 15.44 -0.63 -1.59
CA HIS A 296 14.38 -1.53 -1.98
C HIS A 296 13.68 -1.08 -3.29
N ARG A 297 13.53 -2.01 -4.24
CA ARG A 297 13.16 -1.70 -5.64
C ARG A 297 11.85 -0.93 -5.81
N VAL A 298 10.88 -1.15 -4.91
CA VAL A 298 9.56 -0.49 -4.94
C VAL A 298 9.38 0.55 -3.82
N LEU A 299 10.48 1.05 -3.24
CA LEU A 299 10.43 2.18 -2.32
C LEU A 299 10.20 3.48 -3.11
N ASP A 300 9.32 4.33 -2.60
CA ASP A 300 9.15 5.71 -3.06
C ASP A 300 10.41 6.50 -2.68
N LYS A 301 11.22 6.84 -3.68
CA LYS A 301 12.46 7.61 -3.55
C LYS A 301 12.30 9.06 -4.03
N SER A 302 11.06 9.53 -4.19
CA SER A 302 10.82 10.94 -4.45
C SER A 302 11.26 11.77 -3.23
N CYS A 303 11.69 13.01 -3.46
CA CYS A 303 12.27 13.82 -2.39
C CYS A 303 11.29 14.07 -1.24
N GLY A 304 9.99 14.11 -1.51
CA GLY A 304 8.96 14.26 -0.47
C GLY A 304 8.84 13.04 0.43
N ALA A 305 8.98 11.83 -0.13
CA ALA A 305 9.02 10.60 0.65
C ALA A 305 10.35 10.45 1.43
N GLU A 306 11.48 10.86 0.84
CA GLU A 306 12.78 10.86 1.52
C GLU A 306 12.83 11.85 2.71
N ALA A 307 12.03 12.92 2.66
CA ALA A 307 11.86 13.84 3.79
C ALA A 307 11.26 13.17 5.04
N GLU A 308 10.60 12.01 4.88
CA GLU A 308 10.03 11.23 5.99
C GLU A 308 11.04 10.22 6.60
N GLY A 309 12.16 9.97 5.92
CA GLY A 309 13.20 9.02 6.33
C GLY A 309 13.57 8.02 5.21
N PRO A 310 14.69 7.28 5.34
CA PRO A 310 15.23 6.52 4.22
C PRO A 310 14.63 5.12 4.04
N THR A 311 13.82 4.62 4.97
CA THR A 311 13.22 3.26 4.91
C THR A 311 11.78 3.28 5.37
N ARG A 312 10.96 2.29 4.99
CA ARG A 312 9.54 2.22 5.43
C ARG A 312 9.43 2.10 6.95
N LEU A 313 10.30 1.31 7.59
CA LEU A 313 10.34 1.20 9.04
C LEU A 313 10.65 2.55 9.72
N GLN A 314 11.62 3.32 9.21
CA GLN A 314 11.92 4.64 9.77
C GLN A 314 10.81 5.66 9.50
N ARG A 315 10.17 5.63 8.32
CA ARG A 315 9.02 6.46 7.99
C ARG A 315 7.85 6.17 8.94
N ALA A 316 7.57 4.90 9.22
CA ALA A 316 6.55 4.49 10.19
C ALA A 316 6.85 5.03 11.60
N ARG A 317 8.07 4.84 12.10
CA ARG A 317 8.49 5.37 13.42
C ARG A 317 8.43 6.90 13.48
N GLY A 318 8.88 7.58 12.42
CA GLY A 318 8.80 9.03 12.29
C GLY A 318 7.36 9.54 12.31
N TYR A 319 6.47 8.88 11.57
CA TYR A 319 5.05 9.22 11.55
C TYR A 319 4.37 9.03 12.91
N LEU A 320 4.64 7.93 13.61
CA LEU A 320 4.09 7.69 14.94
C LEU A 320 4.58 8.70 15.99
N ARG A 321 5.84 9.14 15.90
CA ARG A 321 6.33 10.29 16.70
C ARG A 321 5.62 11.59 16.31
N TYR A 322 5.37 11.79 15.02
CA TYR A 322 4.69 12.97 14.50
C TYR A 322 3.26 13.10 15.02
N GLU A 323 2.52 11.99 15.06
CA GLU A 323 1.17 12.00 15.66
C GLU A 323 1.24 12.42 17.13
N ARG A 324 2.16 11.86 17.92
CA ARG A 324 2.33 12.25 19.33
C ARG A 324 2.72 13.73 19.48
N TYR A 325 3.58 14.22 18.59
CA TYR A 325 3.97 15.63 18.53
C TYR A 325 2.77 16.55 18.26
N LEU A 326 1.90 16.20 17.32
CA LEU A 326 0.71 17.01 17.01
C LEU A 326 -0.38 16.93 18.08
N ALA A 327 -0.58 15.77 18.70
CA ALA A 327 -1.65 15.60 19.68
C ALA A 327 -1.47 16.48 20.93
N GLY A 328 -0.22 16.66 21.37
CA GLY A 328 0.08 17.32 22.62
C GLY A 328 -0.69 16.70 23.81
N PRO A 329 -0.86 17.43 24.92
CA PRO A 329 -1.53 16.89 26.12
C PRO A 329 -3.05 16.67 25.98
N GLY A 330 -3.70 17.27 24.99
CA GLY A 330 -5.16 17.43 24.94
C GLY A 330 -5.90 16.57 23.93
N LEU A 331 -5.20 15.96 22.96
CA LEU A 331 -5.84 15.14 21.92
C LEU A 331 -5.57 13.66 22.17
N VAL A 332 -6.65 12.87 22.26
CA VAL A 332 -6.54 11.41 22.40
C VAL A 332 -6.38 10.80 21.01
N ILE A 333 -5.28 10.08 20.80
CA ILE A 333 -5.05 9.26 19.62
C ILE A 333 -5.61 7.86 19.88
N ARG A 334 -6.53 7.39 19.04
CA ARG A 334 -7.10 6.03 19.10
C ARG A 334 -6.31 5.01 18.27
N HIS A 335 -5.18 5.42 17.73
CA HIS A 335 -4.35 4.56 16.90
C HIS A 335 -3.58 3.54 17.73
N GLN A 336 -3.44 2.35 17.16
CA GLN A 336 -2.54 1.32 17.65
C GLN A 336 -1.39 1.15 16.66
N ALA A 337 -0.25 0.68 17.13
CA ALA A 337 0.90 0.44 16.28
C ALA A 337 1.72 -0.73 16.80
N TYR A 338 2.20 -1.56 15.87
CA TYR A 338 3.00 -2.73 16.16
C TYR A 338 4.16 -2.84 15.17
N GLU A 339 5.32 -3.24 15.69
CA GLU A 339 6.41 -3.73 14.86
C GLU A 339 6.29 -5.25 14.72
N VAL A 340 6.29 -5.75 13.48
CA VAL A 340 6.23 -7.18 13.16
C VAL A 340 7.65 -7.71 13.03
N VAL A 341 8.05 -8.53 13.98
CA VAL A 341 9.45 -8.97 14.16
C VAL A 341 9.85 -9.95 13.06
N GLY A 342 10.98 -9.67 12.39
CA GLY A 342 11.57 -10.55 11.38
C GLY A 342 10.79 -10.59 10.05
N VAL A 343 9.88 -9.65 9.83
CA VAL A 343 9.11 -9.51 8.58
C VAL A 343 9.55 -8.25 7.85
N GLY A 344 9.78 -8.39 6.54
CA GLY A 344 10.10 -7.29 5.64
C GLY A 344 8.89 -6.83 4.83
N HIS A 345 9.09 -6.56 3.54
CA HIS A 345 8.05 -6.03 2.65
C HIS A 345 7.13 -7.12 2.06
N ASP A 346 6.52 -7.94 2.92
CA ASP A 346 5.72 -9.12 2.55
C ASP A 346 4.28 -9.04 3.09
N GLN A 347 3.29 -8.95 2.21
CA GLN A 347 1.90 -8.73 2.60
C GLN A 347 1.30 -9.90 3.39
N ALA A 348 1.59 -11.14 2.99
CA ALA A 348 1.03 -12.34 3.62
C ALA A 348 1.62 -12.52 5.02
N ARG A 349 2.92 -12.29 5.19
CA ARG A 349 3.57 -12.35 6.51
C ARG A 349 3.17 -11.18 7.41
N MET A 350 2.95 -9.99 6.86
CA MET A 350 2.49 -8.83 7.64
C MET A 350 1.07 -9.04 8.18
N PHE A 351 0.11 -9.41 7.33
CA PHE A 351 -1.26 -9.68 7.78
C PHE A 351 -1.40 -11.01 8.52
N GLY A 352 -0.59 -12.01 8.20
CA GLY A 352 -0.55 -13.30 8.92
C GLY A 352 0.23 -13.28 10.23
N SER A 353 0.85 -12.15 10.60
CA SER A 353 1.48 -11.97 11.92
C SER A 353 0.45 -12.03 13.05
N GLN A 354 0.90 -12.18 14.29
CA GLN A 354 0.01 -12.23 15.47
C GLN A 354 -0.89 -10.98 15.55
N CYS A 355 -0.28 -9.79 15.55
CA CYS A 355 -1.01 -8.53 15.55
C CYS A 355 -1.71 -8.24 14.22
N GLY A 356 -1.18 -8.72 13.08
CA GLY A 356 -1.82 -8.57 11.77
C GLY A 356 -3.16 -9.31 11.69
N ALA A 357 -3.17 -10.58 12.09
CA ALA A 357 -4.37 -11.41 12.06
C ALA A 357 -5.43 -10.88 13.04
N GLN A 358 -4.98 -10.39 14.20
CA GLN A 358 -5.84 -9.70 15.15
C GLN A 358 -6.42 -8.40 14.58
N ALA A 359 -5.61 -7.58 13.92
CA ALA A 359 -6.05 -6.31 13.35
C ALA A 359 -7.03 -6.52 12.19
N VAL A 360 -6.76 -7.47 11.30
CA VAL A 360 -7.58 -7.72 10.10
C VAL A 360 -8.87 -8.47 10.44
N PHE A 361 -8.76 -9.59 11.16
CA PHE A 361 -9.87 -10.53 11.41
C PHE A 361 -10.27 -10.66 12.88
N GLY A 362 -9.70 -9.88 13.81
CA GLY A 362 -9.99 -10.02 15.24
C GLY A 362 -9.55 -11.38 15.82
N MET A 363 -8.62 -12.06 15.14
CA MET A 363 -8.10 -13.35 15.60
C MET A 363 -7.31 -13.17 16.91
N PRO A 364 -7.62 -13.91 17.99
CA PRO A 364 -6.82 -13.85 19.21
C PRO A 364 -5.37 -14.27 18.94
N GLU A 365 -4.41 -13.59 19.55
CA GLU A 365 -2.98 -13.90 19.40
C GLU A 365 -2.66 -15.37 19.72
N ALA A 366 -3.27 -15.91 20.77
CA ALA A 366 -3.12 -17.32 21.16
C ALA A 366 -3.58 -18.31 20.08
N ALA A 367 -4.52 -17.92 19.21
CA ALA A 367 -4.97 -18.74 18.09
C ALA A 367 -3.99 -18.69 16.89
N ASN A 368 -3.08 -17.72 16.84
CA ASN A 368 -2.11 -17.52 15.77
C ASN A 368 -0.65 -17.60 16.27
N ALA A 369 -0.35 -18.57 17.15
CA ALA A 369 0.97 -18.71 17.75
C ALA A 369 2.12 -18.91 16.73
N GLY A 370 1.81 -19.42 15.52
CA GLY A 370 2.77 -19.58 14.42
C GLY A 370 3.01 -18.31 13.59
N GLY A 371 2.20 -17.26 13.77
CA GLY A 371 2.40 -15.97 13.13
C GLY A 371 3.64 -15.25 13.68
N ALA A 372 4.23 -14.36 12.88
CA ALA A 372 5.35 -13.55 13.34
C ALA A 372 4.97 -12.74 14.60
N ALA A 373 5.88 -12.71 15.57
CA ALA A 373 5.68 -12.01 16.83
C ALA A 373 5.59 -10.49 16.61
N CYS A 374 4.80 -9.83 17.46
CA CYS A 374 4.66 -8.38 17.43
C CYS A 374 5.20 -7.73 18.71
N ARG A 375 5.69 -6.51 18.59
CA ARG A 375 6.13 -5.69 19.72
C ARG A 375 5.66 -4.25 19.60
N ALA A 376 5.74 -3.51 20.69
CA ALA A 376 5.54 -2.07 20.66
C ALA A 376 6.60 -1.39 19.74
N PRO A 377 6.24 -0.35 18.98
CA PRO A 377 7.17 0.36 18.11
C PRO A 377 8.30 1.03 18.90
N GLN A 378 9.50 1.03 18.33
CA GLN A 378 10.66 1.72 18.91
C GLN A 378 10.67 3.19 18.46
N LEU A 379 10.16 4.08 19.33
CA LEU A 379 9.97 5.51 19.03
C LEU A 379 11.07 6.42 19.59
#